data_AF-A0A2G8STX2-F1
#
_entry.id   AF-A0A2G8STX2-F1
#
_cell.length_a   1.000
_cell.length_b   1.000
_cell.length_c   1.000
_cell.angle_alpha   90.00
_cell.angle_beta   90.00
_cell.angle_gamma   90.00
#
_symmetry.space_group_name_H-M   'P 1'
#
loop_
_entity.id
_entity.type
_entity.pdbx_description
1 polymer ?
#
loop_
_entity_poly.entity_id
_entity_poly.type
_entity_poly.pdbx_seq_one_letter_code
_entity_poly.pdbx_strand_id
1 'polypeptide(L)'
;MKFATEEELAGHHAATVRGAIEGILGGLAISLPATWYANRRWPAFRALPPQFKALGVVLIVVPTYAVQSERRGVEFDESTWTGAGKAFLDDKERKEETRWEALSNKEKIKDWAMRNQYKVIVGSWAASMAIAATIVMRNRYQTTPQKIVQARMWAQGLTIGVLIAAGVLTQAQRKQAAANRSVDHSWAEILEEQAKEEQELKLHELAQAQPQSAH
;
A
#
# COMPACT_ATOMS: atom_id res chain seq x y z
N MET A 1 -6.60 -19.77 -18.96
CA MET A 1 -5.90 -18.49 -18.79
C MET A 1 -6.08 -17.70 -20.08
N LYS A 2 -6.68 -16.52 -20.02
CA LYS A 2 -6.77 -15.60 -21.16
C LYS A 2 -5.42 -14.88 -21.24
N PHE A 3 -4.74 -14.93 -22.37
CA PHE A 3 -3.53 -14.14 -22.57
C PHE A 3 -3.92 -12.67 -22.66
N ALA A 4 -3.14 -11.81 -22.00
CA ALA A 4 -3.34 -10.36 -22.09
C ALA A 4 -3.22 -9.94 -23.55
N THR A 5 -4.18 -9.14 -24.01
CA THR A 5 -4.15 -8.57 -25.35
C THR A 5 -3.04 -7.52 -25.46
N GLU A 6 -2.53 -7.27 -26.66
CA GLU A 6 -1.51 -6.23 -26.86
C GLU A 6 -2.02 -4.84 -26.42
N GLU A 7 -3.32 -4.57 -26.59
CA GLU A 7 -3.97 -3.34 -26.15
C GLU A 7 -3.99 -3.21 -24.63
N GLU A 8 -4.32 -4.27 -23.90
CA GLU A 8 -4.28 -4.30 -22.42
C GLU A 8 -2.85 -4.09 -21.90
N LEU A 9 -1.85 -4.71 -22.53
CA LEU A 9 -0.45 -4.52 -22.16
C LEU A 9 0.03 -3.07 -22.41
N ALA A 10 -0.36 -2.49 -23.55
CA ALA A 10 -0.05 -1.10 -23.87
C ALA A 10 -0.74 -0.13 -22.90
N GLY A 11 -2.00 -0.41 -22.54
CA GLY A 11 -2.77 0.36 -21.56
C GLY A 11 -2.15 0.30 -20.16
N HIS A 12 -1.79 -0.90 -19.69
CA HIS A 12 -1.11 -1.08 -18.41
C HIS A 12 0.24 -0.36 -18.40
N HIS A 13 1.05 -0.49 -19.46
CA HIS A 13 2.32 0.22 -19.58
C HIS A 13 2.13 1.75 -19.54
N ALA A 14 1.14 2.29 -20.25
CA ALA A 14 0.83 3.72 -20.22
C ALA A 14 0.43 4.19 -18.81
N ALA A 15 -0.37 3.39 -18.09
CA ALA A 15 -0.76 3.67 -16.72
C ALA A 15 0.45 3.64 -15.75
N THR A 16 1.33 2.65 -15.88
CA THR A 16 2.57 2.55 -15.10
C THR A 16 3.48 3.75 -15.35
N VAL A 17 3.68 4.16 -16.62
CA VAL A 17 4.49 5.33 -16.99
C VAL A 17 3.90 6.61 -16.42
N ARG A 18 2.58 6.78 -16.49
CA ARG A 18 1.90 7.91 -15.88
C ARG A 18 2.13 7.94 -14.37
N GLY A 19 2.00 6.79 -13.70
CA GLY A 19 2.29 6.67 -12.27
C GLY A 19 3.73 7.00 -11.91
N ALA A 20 4.69 6.56 -12.73
CA ALA A 20 6.10 6.91 -12.60
C ALA A 20 6.35 8.42 -12.67
N ILE A 21 5.78 9.11 -13.67
CA ILE A 21 5.91 10.56 -13.84
C ILE A 21 5.33 11.29 -12.63
N GLU A 22 4.12 10.92 -12.22
CA GLU A 22 3.46 11.53 -11.06
C GLU A 22 4.23 11.28 -9.75
N GLY A 23 4.79 10.08 -9.58
CA GLY A 23 5.65 9.74 -8.45
C GLY A 23 6.92 10.59 -8.40
N ILE A 24 7.60 10.78 -9.54
CA ILE A 24 8.79 11.64 -9.64
C ILE A 24 8.43 13.09 -9.33
N LEU A 25 7.38 13.62 -9.96
CA LEU A 25 6.95 15.01 -9.75
C LEU A 25 6.53 15.25 -8.30
N GLY A 26 5.74 14.34 -7.72
CA GLY A 26 5.34 14.40 -6.31
C GLY A 26 6.55 14.31 -5.36
N GLY A 27 7.48 13.39 -5.63
CA GLY A 27 8.72 13.24 -4.87
C GLY A 27 9.59 14.49 -4.91
N LEU A 28 9.76 15.10 -6.07
CA LEU A 28 10.52 16.34 -6.24
C LEU A 28 9.84 17.54 -5.59
N ALA A 29 8.50 17.64 -5.72
CA ALA A 29 7.70 18.69 -5.12
C ALA A 29 7.81 18.73 -3.58
N ILE A 30 8.08 17.59 -2.94
CA ILE A 30 8.30 17.51 -1.49
C ILE A 30 9.79 17.68 -1.15
N SER A 31 10.67 16.94 -1.82
CA SER A 31 12.09 16.85 -1.45
C SER A 31 12.88 18.12 -1.74
N LEU A 32 12.58 18.85 -2.82
CA LEU A 32 13.29 20.10 -3.14
C LEU A 32 12.97 21.22 -2.13
N PRO A 33 11.69 21.53 -1.80
CA PRO A 33 11.38 22.53 -0.77
C PRO A 33 11.91 22.12 0.61
N ALA A 34 11.83 20.84 0.97
CA ALA A 34 12.39 20.34 2.23
C ALA A 34 13.89 20.56 2.31
N THR A 35 14.63 20.25 1.23
CA THR A 35 16.08 20.46 1.14
C THR A 35 16.43 21.94 1.21
N TRP A 36 15.68 22.79 0.50
CA TRP A 36 15.84 24.24 0.53
C TRP A 36 15.62 24.82 1.94
N TYR A 37 14.53 24.42 2.60
CA TYR A 37 14.20 24.85 3.95
C TYR A 37 15.24 24.40 4.98
N ALA A 38 15.67 23.13 4.92
CA ALA A 38 16.72 22.60 5.78
C ALA A 38 18.05 23.35 5.59
N ASN A 39 18.41 23.68 4.34
CA ASN A 39 19.63 24.44 4.03
C ASN A 39 19.59 25.88 4.55
N ARG A 40 18.40 26.48 4.69
CA ARG A 40 18.20 27.82 5.27
C ARG A 40 18.25 27.79 6.80
N ARG A 41 17.60 26.81 7.43
CA ARG A 41 17.31 26.83 8.88
C ARG A 41 18.38 26.14 9.73
N TRP A 42 19.09 25.16 9.20
CA TRP A 42 19.99 24.30 9.97
C TRP A 42 21.45 24.44 9.50
N PRO A 43 22.33 25.04 10.33
CA PRO A 43 23.76 25.19 10.00
C PRO A 43 24.46 23.87 9.71
N ALA A 44 24.09 22.80 10.41
CA ALA A 44 24.61 21.45 10.18
C ALA A 44 24.26 20.94 8.78
N PHE A 45 23.01 21.12 8.32
CA PHE A 45 22.59 20.72 6.98
C PHE A 45 23.27 21.55 5.90
N ARG A 46 23.51 22.84 6.16
CA ARG A 46 24.24 23.72 5.23
C ARG A 46 25.67 23.24 5.00
N ALA A 47 26.35 22.78 6.06
CA ALA A 47 27.71 22.25 6.01
C ALA A 47 27.83 20.86 5.35
N LEU A 48 26.71 20.17 5.07
CA LEU A 48 26.76 18.88 4.38
C LEU A 48 27.28 19.05 2.93
N PRO A 49 28.14 18.13 2.47
CA PRO A 49 28.54 18.06 1.08
C PRO A 49 27.34 17.89 0.12
N PRO A 50 27.42 18.42 -1.12
CA PRO A 50 26.31 18.41 -2.07
C PRO A 50 25.82 16.99 -2.41
N GLN A 51 26.72 16.00 -2.46
CA GLN A 51 26.36 14.60 -2.71
C GLN A 51 25.38 14.03 -1.68
N PHE A 52 25.50 14.38 -0.40
CA PHE A 52 24.57 13.89 0.63
C PHE A 52 23.20 14.59 0.55
N LYS A 53 23.17 15.84 0.10
CA LYS A 53 21.91 16.56 -0.17
C LYS A 53 21.18 15.93 -1.35
N ALA A 54 21.89 15.64 -2.44
CA ALA A 54 21.35 14.94 -3.60
C ALA A 54 20.85 13.53 -3.24
N LEU A 55 21.62 12.79 -2.43
CA LEU A 55 21.19 11.48 -1.93
C LEU A 55 19.88 11.57 -1.14
N GLY A 56 19.71 12.59 -0.29
CA GLY A 56 18.46 12.82 0.44
C GLY A 56 17.25 13.01 -0.49
N VAL A 57 17.43 13.73 -1.60
CA VAL A 57 16.39 13.87 -2.63
C VAL A 57 16.09 12.53 -3.30
N VAL A 58 17.12 11.81 -3.74
CA VAL A 58 16.99 10.49 -4.40
C VAL A 58 16.25 9.49 -3.50
N LEU A 59 16.54 9.48 -2.19
CA LEU A 59 15.89 8.60 -1.22
C LEU A 59 14.38 8.85 -1.06
N ILE A 60 13.87 10.00 -1.50
CA ILE A 60 12.43 10.29 -1.52
C ILE A 60 11.85 10.04 -2.92
N VAL A 61 12.54 10.47 -3.97
CA VAL A 61 12.04 10.37 -5.36
C VAL A 61 11.96 8.92 -5.83
N VAL A 62 12.98 8.09 -5.59
CA VAL A 62 13.00 6.71 -6.10
C VAL A 62 11.89 5.84 -5.50
N PRO A 63 11.65 5.86 -4.17
CA PRO A 63 10.53 5.11 -3.60
C PRO A 63 9.16 5.64 -4.06
N THR A 64 8.99 6.96 -4.17
CA THR A 64 7.71 7.55 -4.63
C THR A 64 7.42 7.23 -6.09
N TYR A 65 8.43 7.24 -6.95
CA TYR A 65 8.37 6.70 -8.31
C TYR A 65 7.85 5.25 -8.31
N ALA A 66 8.53 4.36 -7.57
CA ALA A 66 8.22 2.92 -7.60
C ALA A 66 6.83 2.61 -7.04
N VAL A 67 6.45 3.25 -5.93
CA VAL A 67 5.13 3.05 -5.32
C VAL A 67 4.03 3.57 -6.24
N GLN A 68 4.23 4.73 -6.88
CA GLN A 68 3.18 5.34 -7.69
C GLN A 68 3.04 4.69 -9.08
N SER A 69 4.13 4.17 -9.65
CA SER A 69 4.08 3.33 -10.86
C SER A 69 3.28 2.05 -10.62
N GLU A 70 3.57 1.35 -9.51
CA GLU A 70 2.86 0.12 -9.15
C GLU A 70 1.38 0.38 -8.89
N ARG A 71 1.07 1.40 -8.09
CA ARG A 71 -0.32 1.74 -7.74
C ARG A 71 -1.17 2.01 -8.97
N ARG A 72 -0.59 2.64 -10.01
CA ARG A 72 -1.31 2.93 -11.25
C ARG A 72 -1.42 1.75 -12.20
N GLY A 73 -0.47 0.82 -12.16
CA GLY A 73 -0.63 -0.48 -12.83
C GLY A 73 -1.81 -1.25 -12.25
N VAL A 74 -1.84 -1.40 -10.93
CA VAL A 74 -2.94 -2.08 -10.22
C VAL A 74 -4.29 -1.39 -10.46
N GLU A 75 -4.34 -0.05 -10.39
CA GLU A 75 -5.57 0.73 -10.67
C GLU A 75 -6.10 0.49 -12.10
N PHE A 76 -5.21 0.32 -13.08
CA PHE A 76 -5.58 -0.01 -14.46
C PHE A 76 -6.11 -1.44 -14.58
N ASP A 77 -5.44 -2.41 -13.95
CA ASP A 77 -5.87 -3.81 -13.94
C ASP A 77 -7.26 -3.95 -13.32
N GLU A 78 -7.48 -3.32 -12.16
CA GLU A 78 -8.76 -3.27 -11.47
C GLU A 78 -9.87 -2.66 -12.35
N SER A 79 -9.55 -1.62 -13.14
CA SER A 79 -10.52 -0.99 -14.05
C SER A 79 -10.94 -1.88 -15.22
N THR A 80 -10.09 -2.85 -15.58
CA THR A 80 -10.32 -3.77 -16.71
C THR A 80 -11.03 -5.06 -16.28
N TRP A 81 -11.14 -5.32 -14.97
CA TRP A 81 -11.87 -6.49 -14.47
C TRP A 81 -13.36 -6.40 -14.82
N THR A 82 -13.89 -7.44 -15.47
CA THR A 82 -15.30 -7.57 -15.87
C THR A 82 -15.83 -8.98 -15.59
N GLY A 83 -17.15 -9.11 -15.39
CA GLY A 83 -17.87 -10.39 -15.24
C GLY A 83 -17.90 -10.94 -13.81
N ALA A 84 -18.25 -12.21 -13.67
CA ALA A 84 -18.46 -12.94 -12.41
C ALA A 84 -17.33 -12.77 -11.37
N GLY A 85 -16.07 -12.67 -11.81
CA GLY A 85 -14.93 -12.50 -10.90
C GLY A 85 -14.92 -11.16 -10.16
N LYS A 86 -15.39 -10.09 -10.81
CA LYS A 86 -15.52 -8.77 -10.19
C LYS A 86 -16.72 -8.73 -9.25
N ALA A 87 -17.86 -9.27 -9.67
CA ALA A 87 -19.06 -9.36 -8.83
C ALA A 87 -18.79 -10.11 -7.51
N PHE A 88 -18.00 -11.19 -7.60
CA PHE A 88 -17.55 -11.93 -6.42
C PHE A 88 -16.67 -11.09 -5.47
N LEU A 89 -15.70 -10.34 -6.02
CA LEU A 89 -14.84 -9.47 -5.24
C LEU A 89 -15.64 -8.35 -4.55
N ASP A 90 -16.57 -7.73 -5.27
CA ASP A 90 -17.43 -6.66 -4.74
C ASP A 90 -18.35 -7.19 -3.61
N ASP A 91 -18.95 -8.38 -3.77
CA ASP A 91 -19.76 -9.01 -2.70
C ASP A 91 -18.92 -9.33 -1.47
N LYS A 92 -17.71 -9.84 -1.66
CA LYS A 92 -16.77 -10.11 -0.56
C LYS A 92 -16.37 -8.83 0.16
N GLU A 93 -16.06 -7.76 -0.57
CA GLU A 93 -15.73 -6.45 0.01
C GLU A 93 -16.91 -5.92 0.82
N ARG A 94 -18.13 -5.98 0.28
CA ARG A 94 -19.34 -5.55 0.98
C ARG A 94 -19.61 -6.33 2.27
N LYS A 95 -19.39 -7.65 2.26
CA LYS A 95 -19.48 -8.50 3.46
C LYS A 95 -18.41 -8.11 4.48
N GLU A 96 -17.19 -7.82 4.04
CA GLU A 96 -16.13 -7.34 4.92
C GLU A 96 -16.42 -5.96 5.52
N GLU A 97 -16.98 -5.03 4.74
CA GLU A 97 -17.42 -3.71 5.20
C GLU A 97 -18.55 -3.82 6.22
N THR A 98 -19.56 -4.64 5.94
CA THR A 98 -20.67 -4.86 6.89
C THR A 98 -20.15 -5.45 8.21
N ARG A 99 -19.22 -6.41 8.14
CA ARG A 99 -18.52 -6.93 9.31
C ARG A 99 -17.73 -5.83 10.01
N TRP A 100 -17.07 -4.97 9.25
CA TRP A 100 -16.27 -3.87 9.77
C TRP A 100 -17.11 -2.87 10.55
N GLU A 101 -18.25 -2.48 9.99
CA GLU A 101 -19.17 -1.53 10.59
C GLU A 101 -19.71 -2.02 11.93
N ALA A 102 -19.97 -3.33 12.05
CA ALA A 102 -20.45 -4.00 13.25
C ALA A 102 -19.42 -4.07 14.40
N LEU A 103 -18.13 -3.81 14.13
CA LEU A 103 -17.08 -3.85 15.16
C LEU A 103 -17.11 -2.61 16.07
N SER A 104 -16.69 -2.80 17.32
CA SER A 104 -16.46 -1.69 18.24
C SER A 104 -15.25 -0.85 17.82
N ASN A 105 -15.15 0.41 18.29
CA ASN A 105 -14.05 1.31 17.95
C ASN A 105 -12.65 0.74 18.24
N LYS A 106 -12.51 -0.01 19.34
CA LYS A 106 -11.23 -0.65 19.69
C LYS A 106 -10.87 -1.77 18.71
N GLU A 107 -11.86 -2.57 18.32
CA GLU A 107 -11.68 -3.65 17.33
C GLU A 107 -11.39 -3.06 15.95
N LYS A 108 -12.04 -1.95 15.60
CA LYS A 108 -11.77 -1.20 14.37
C LYS A 108 -10.32 -0.71 14.29
N ILE A 109 -9.78 -0.15 15.38
CA ILE A 109 -8.37 0.26 15.38
C ILE A 109 -7.45 -0.97 15.25
N LYS A 110 -7.75 -2.05 15.97
CA LYS A 110 -6.94 -3.27 15.95
C LYS A 110 -6.89 -3.88 14.55
N ASP A 111 -8.02 -4.11 13.90
CA ASP A 111 -8.04 -4.76 12.60
C ASP A 111 -7.53 -3.85 11.48
N TRP A 112 -7.72 -2.53 11.56
CA TRP A 112 -7.05 -1.59 10.65
C TRP A 112 -5.51 -1.71 10.77
N ALA A 113 -4.99 -1.79 11.99
CA ALA A 113 -3.57 -1.96 12.24
C ALA A 113 -3.05 -3.32 11.74
N MET A 114 -3.85 -4.38 11.85
CA MET A 114 -3.51 -5.71 11.32
C MET A 114 -3.49 -5.73 9.78
N ARG A 115 -4.49 -5.13 9.12
CA ARG A 115 -4.54 -5.01 7.64
C ARG A 115 -3.38 -4.17 7.11
N ASN A 116 -2.98 -3.14 7.85
CA ASN A 116 -1.90 -2.23 7.47
C ASN A 116 -0.59 -2.48 8.25
N GLN A 117 -0.34 -3.71 8.68
CA GLN A 117 0.78 -4.04 9.58
C GLN A 117 2.12 -3.47 9.14
N TYR A 118 2.47 -3.57 7.85
CA TYR A 118 3.75 -3.08 7.34
C TYR A 118 3.82 -1.55 7.39
N LYS A 119 2.72 -0.86 7.08
CA LYS A 119 2.64 0.60 7.20
C LYS A 119 2.77 1.04 8.65
N VAL A 120 2.14 0.31 9.58
CA VAL A 120 2.23 0.58 11.02
C VAL A 120 3.64 0.34 11.54
N ILE A 121 4.27 -0.77 11.17
CA ILE A 121 5.65 -1.12 11.56
C ILE A 121 6.62 -0.05 11.06
N VAL A 122 6.59 0.27 9.77
CA VAL A 122 7.49 1.26 9.16
C VAL A 122 7.21 2.67 9.70
N GLY A 123 5.94 3.04 9.85
CA GLY A 123 5.53 4.33 10.41
C GLY A 123 5.96 4.49 11.87
N SER A 124 5.78 3.45 12.69
CA SER A 124 6.22 3.45 14.09
C SER A 124 7.74 3.50 14.21
N TRP A 125 8.47 2.78 13.34
CA TRP A 125 9.92 2.88 13.25
C TRP A 125 10.37 4.30 12.91
N ALA A 126 9.82 4.90 11.85
CA ALA A 126 10.16 6.26 11.45
C ALA A 126 9.84 7.29 12.55
N ALA A 127 8.68 7.16 13.20
CA ALA A 127 8.29 8.00 14.33
C ALA A 127 9.26 7.85 15.51
N SER A 128 9.63 6.62 15.88
CA SER A 128 10.59 6.35 16.95
C SER A 128 11.97 6.94 16.66
N MET A 129 12.43 6.84 15.41
CA MET A 129 13.68 7.44 14.94
C MET A 129 13.63 8.97 15.03
N ALA A 130 12.52 9.59 14.64
CA ALA A 130 12.34 11.04 14.72
C ALA A 130 12.32 11.54 16.17
N ILE A 131 11.64 10.82 17.06
CA ILE A 131 11.61 11.11 18.50
C ILE A 131 13.03 10.98 19.09
N ALA A 132 13.71 9.87 18.84
CA ALA A 132 15.08 9.64 19.32
C ALA A 132 16.04 10.72 18.81
N ALA A 133 15.96 11.08 17.51
CA ALA A 133 16.76 12.16 16.94
C ALA A 133 16.49 13.50 17.64
N THR A 134 15.22 13.82 17.92
CA THR A 134 14.84 15.05 18.63
C THR A 134 15.42 15.09 20.05
N ILE A 135 15.37 13.97 20.78
CA ILE A 135 15.95 13.83 22.12
C ILE A 135 17.47 14.04 22.07
N VAL A 136 18.17 13.35 21.16
CA VAL A 136 19.63 13.45 21.01
C VAL A 136 20.06 14.87 20.61
N MET A 137 19.35 15.49 19.66
CA MET A 137 19.68 16.84 19.19
C MET A 137 19.48 17.91 20.27
N ARG A 138 18.43 17.78 21.10
CA ARG A 138 18.10 18.72 22.17
C ARG A 138 19.05 18.66 23.37
N ASN A 139 19.86 17.60 23.51
CA ASN A 139 20.84 17.50 24.59
C ASN A 139 22.00 18.49 24.38
N ARG A 140 22.09 19.50 25.26
CA ARG A 140 23.12 20.56 25.22
C ARG A 140 24.45 20.19 25.89
N TYR A 141 24.50 19.07 26.62
CA TYR A 141 25.69 18.62 27.35
C TYR A 141 26.57 17.65 26.55
N GLN A 142 26.25 17.41 25.28
CA GLN A 142 26.99 16.49 24.42
C GLN A 142 27.61 17.21 23.23
N THR A 143 28.85 16.84 22.93
CA THR A 143 29.55 17.28 21.72
C THR A 143 28.94 16.65 20.46
N THR A 144 29.14 17.28 19.31
CA THR A 144 28.62 16.76 18.02
C THR A 144 29.07 15.32 17.72
N PRO A 145 30.34 14.92 17.93
CA PRO A 145 30.76 13.53 17.74
C PRO A 145 30.02 12.54 18.64
N GLN A 146 29.78 12.90 19.91
CA GLN A 146 29.03 12.03 20.84
C GLN A 146 27.58 11.83 20.38
N LYS A 147 26.93 12.88 19.89
CA LYS A 147 25.57 12.79 19.32
C LYS A 147 25.50 11.83 18.14
N ILE A 148 26.52 11.81 17.28
CA ILE A 148 26.58 10.90 16.13
C ILE A 148 26.70 9.44 16.59
N VAL A 149 27.55 9.16 17.58
CA VAL A 149 27.69 7.81 18.14
C VAL A 149 26.37 7.37 18.79
N GLN A 150 25.72 8.24 19.55
CA GLN A 150 24.42 7.94 20.14
C GLN A 150 23.34 7.69 19.09
N ALA A 151 23.27 8.51 18.05
CA ALA A 151 22.30 8.32 16.96
C ALA A 151 22.44 6.93 16.33
N ARG A 152 23.67 6.43 16.16
CA ARG A 152 23.93 5.08 15.66
C ARG A 152 23.42 3.99 16.61
N MET A 153 23.68 4.13 17.92
CA MET A 153 23.19 3.17 18.91
C MET A 153 21.66 3.13 18.98
N TRP A 154 21.00 4.30 18.96
CA TRP A 154 19.55 4.40 18.89
C TRP A 154 19.00 3.73 17.62
N ALA A 155 19.58 4.03 16.46
CA ALA A 155 19.14 3.45 15.19
C ALA A 155 19.23 1.92 15.20
N GLN A 156 20.33 1.37 15.71
CA GLN A 156 20.52 -0.08 15.84
C GLN A 156 19.50 -0.70 16.80
N GLY A 157 19.36 -0.14 18.01
CA GLY A 157 18.42 -0.65 19.01
C GLY A 157 16.96 -0.59 18.55
N LEU A 158 16.54 0.53 17.96
CA LEU A 158 15.19 0.71 17.43
C LEU A 158 14.90 -0.25 16.27
N THR A 159 15.88 -0.48 15.39
CA THR A 159 15.71 -1.44 14.29
C THR A 159 15.50 -2.85 14.81
N ILE A 160 16.32 -3.29 15.78
CA ILE A 160 16.16 -4.61 16.41
C ILE A 160 14.79 -4.71 17.10
N GLY A 161 14.40 -3.69 17.87
CA GLY A 161 13.11 -3.66 18.55
C GLY A 161 11.93 -3.77 17.58
N VAL A 162 12.00 -3.06 16.45
CA VAL A 162 10.99 -3.12 15.39
C VAL A 162 10.94 -4.49 14.72
N LEU A 163 12.08 -5.14 14.46
CA LEU A 163 12.11 -6.50 13.91
C LEU A 163 11.47 -7.51 14.85
N ILE A 164 11.74 -7.40 16.16
CA ILE A 164 11.11 -8.25 17.18
C ILE A 164 9.60 -8.00 17.21
N ALA A 165 9.17 -6.74 17.25
CA ALA A 165 7.75 -6.38 17.25
C ALA A 165 7.02 -6.88 15.99
N ALA A 166 7.64 -6.72 14.82
CA ALA A 166 7.14 -7.23 13.55
C ALA A 166 7.02 -8.76 13.56
N GLY A 167 8.01 -9.48 14.09
CA GLY A 167 7.99 -10.93 14.24
C GLY A 167 6.85 -11.41 15.15
N VAL A 168 6.66 -10.75 16.30
CA VAL A 168 5.54 -11.04 17.22
C VAL A 168 4.19 -10.78 16.54
N LEU A 169 4.04 -9.65 15.85
CA LEU A 169 2.80 -9.30 15.15
C LEU A 169 2.48 -10.30 14.03
N THR A 170 3.48 -10.66 13.23
CA THR A 170 3.35 -11.65 12.15
C THR A 170 2.95 -13.01 12.71
N GLN A 171 3.55 -13.44 13.82
CA GLN A 171 3.22 -14.72 14.45
C GLN A 171 1.81 -14.71 15.04
N ALA A 172 1.38 -13.61 15.65
CA ALA A 172 0.02 -13.43 16.14
C ALA A 172 -1.00 -13.52 15.00
N GLN A 173 -0.72 -12.87 13.86
CA GLN A 173 -1.55 -12.95 12.67
C GLN A 173 -1.63 -14.37 12.11
N ARG A 174 -0.49 -15.08 12.01
CA ARG A 174 -0.46 -16.47 11.56
C ARG A 174 -1.32 -17.38 12.43
N LYS A 175 -1.28 -17.22 13.76
CA LYS A 175 -2.14 -17.97 14.68
C LYS A 175 -3.62 -17.65 14.46
N GLN A 176 -3.95 -16.38 14.27
CA GLN A 176 -5.33 -15.96 14.01
C GLN A 176 -5.85 -16.48 12.66
N ALA A 177 -5.02 -16.44 11.61
CA ALA A 177 -5.34 -17.01 10.31
C ALA A 177 -5.51 -18.54 10.37
N ALA A 178 -4.67 -19.24 11.15
CA ALA A 178 -4.81 -20.67 11.37
C ALA A 178 -6.10 -21.04 12.13
N ALA A 179 -6.49 -20.23 13.13
CA ALA A 179 -7.74 -20.42 13.87
C ALA A 179 -9.00 -20.17 13.02
N ASN A 180 -8.92 -19.22 12.09
CA ASN A 180 -10.02 -18.84 11.20
C ASN A 180 -9.91 -19.47 9.80
N ARG A 181 -9.20 -20.58 9.66
CA ARG A 181 -9.02 -21.26 8.37
C ARG A 181 -10.34 -21.93 7.96
N SER A 182 -11.20 -21.19 7.25
CA SER A 182 -12.33 -21.78 6.52
C SER A 182 -11.84 -22.53 5.28
N VAL A 183 -12.57 -23.56 4.88
CA VAL A 183 -12.34 -24.22 3.59
C VAL A 183 -12.63 -23.19 2.49
N ASP A 184 -11.68 -22.99 1.58
CA ASP A 184 -11.79 -22.02 0.52
C ASP A 184 -12.75 -22.54 -0.56
N HIS A 185 -13.99 -22.06 -0.54
CA HIS A 185 -15.02 -22.38 -1.52
C HIS A 185 -15.12 -21.31 -2.62
N SER A 186 -14.17 -20.38 -2.72
CA SER A 186 -14.20 -19.30 -3.71
C SER A 186 -14.34 -19.82 -5.14
N TRP A 187 -13.71 -20.94 -5.48
CA TRP A 187 -13.87 -21.57 -6.79
C TRP A 187 -15.29 -22.05 -7.06
N ALA A 188 -15.98 -22.60 -6.05
CA ALA A 188 -17.36 -23.03 -6.19
C ALA A 188 -18.29 -21.82 -6.36
N GLU A 189 -18.09 -20.77 -5.57
CA GLU A 189 -18.84 -19.52 -5.66
C GLU A 189 -18.64 -18.83 -7.02
N ILE A 190 -17.41 -18.80 -7.56
CA ILE A 190 -17.12 -18.26 -8.90
C ILE A 190 -17.84 -19.08 -9.99
N LEU A 191 -17.84 -20.41 -9.88
CA LEU A 191 -18.53 -21.28 -10.85
C LEU A 191 -20.04 -21.12 -10.80
N GLU A 192 -20.61 -20.96 -9.61
CA GLU A 192 -22.04 -20.67 -9.45
C GLU A 192 -22.42 -19.33 -10.08
N GLU A 193 -21.59 -18.30 -9.88
CA GLU A 193 -21.83 -16.97 -10.45
C GLU A 193 -21.71 -16.98 -11.99
N GLN A 194 -20.72 -17.70 -12.54
CA GLN A 194 -20.60 -17.93 -13.99
C GLN A 194 -21.82 -18.66 -14.58
N ALA A 195 -22.32 -19.68 -13.87
CA ALA A 195 -23.50 -20.42 -14.31
C ALA A 195 -24.76 -19.55 -14.33
N LYS A 196 -24.91 -18.60 -13.40
CA LYS A 196 -26.00 -17.61 -13.42
C LYS A 196 -25.87 -16.67 -14.61
N GLU A 197 -24.69 -16.10 -14.86
CA GLU A 197 -24.46 -15.24 -16.03
C GLU A 197 -24.81 -15.95 -17.34
N GLU A 198 -24.40 -17.22 -17.51
CA GLU A 198 -24.77 -18.01 -18.70
C GLU A 198 -26.28 -18.25 -18.82
N GLN A 199 -26.97 -18.47 -17.71
CA GLN A 199 -28.43 -18.65 -17.70
C GLN A 199 -29.16 -17.36 -18.07
N GLU A 200 -28.73 -16.21 -17.54
CA GLU A 200 -29.27 -14.90 -17.88
C GLU A 200 -29.06 -14.58 -19.37
N LEU A 201 -27.87 -14.84 -19.90
CA LEU A 201 -27.59 -14.68 -21.34
C LEU A 201 -28.50 -15.56 -22.20
N LYS A 202 -28.68 -16.83 -21.84
CA LYS A 202 -29.60 -17.74 -22.55
C LYS A 202 -31.06 -17.28 -22.46
N LEU A 203 -31.50 -16.78 -21.30
CA LEU A 203 -32.83 -16.20 -21.12
C LEU A 203 -33.04 -14.96 -21.99
N HIS A 204 -32.03 -14.09 -22.07
CA HIS A 204 -32.05 -12.90 -22.94
C HIS A 204 -32.08 -13.29 -24.43
N GLU A 205 -31.32 -14.29 -24.86
CA GLU A 205 -31.36 -14.81 -26.23
C GLU A 205 -32.73 -15.42 -26.57
N LEU A 206 -33.33 -16.19 -25.65
CA LEU A 206 -34.67 -16.75 -25.83
C LEU A 206 -35.76 -15.67 -25.89
N ALA A 207 -35.62 -14.60 -25.10
CA ALA A 207 -36.52 -13.44 -25.14
C ALA A 207 -36.38 -12.62 -26.43
N GLN A 208 -35.18 -12.54 -27.01
CA GLN A 208 -34.94 -11.90 -28.31
C GLN A 208 -35.35 -12.78 -29.50
N ALA A 209 -35.30 -14.10 -29.35
CA ALA A 209 -35.68 -15.07 -30.37
C ALA A 209 -37.20 -15.30 -30.48
N GLN A 210 -38.02 -14.81 -29.53
CA GLN A 210 -39.47 -14.76 -29.70
C GLN A 210 -39.82 -13.63 -30.68
N PRO A 211 -40.26 -13.94 -31.92
CA PRO A 211 -40.69 -12.91 -32.84
C PRO A 211 -41.98 -12.29 -32.32
N GLN A 212 -42.18 -11.00 -32.60
CA GLN A 212 -43.48 -10.32 -32.50
C GLN A 212 -44.51 -11.05 -33.39
N SER A 213 -45.12 -12.12 -32.89
CA SER A 213 -46.24 -12.82 -33.52
C SER A 213 -47.49 -12.62 -32.67
N ALA A 214 -47.92 -11.37 -32.58
CA ALA A 214 -49.23 -11.01 -32.03
C ALA A 214 -49.64 -9.63 -32.56
N HIS A 215 -49.97 -9.55 -33.85
CA HIS A 215 -50.96 -8.61 -34.40
C HIS A 215 -51.58 -9.21 -35.65
#